data_AF-X1PIZ9-F1
#
_entry.id   AF-X1PIZ9-F1
#
_cell.length_a   1.000
_cell.length_b   1.000
_cell.length_c   1.000
_cell.angle_alpha   90.00
_cell.angle_beta   90.00
_cell.angle_gamma   90.00
#
_symmetry.space_group_name_H-M   'P 1'
#
loop_
_entity.id
_entity.type
_entity.pdbx_description
1 polymer ?
#
loop_
_entity_poly.entity_id
_entity_poly.type
_entity_poly.pdbx_seq_one_letter_code
_entity_poly.pdbx_strand_id
1 'polypeptide(L)' 'SEDRIKLVCQKSQGFIYCVAYTGITGDERREDKNLRDLVTKVHSLTSTPVGIGFGISSPSEARKTASLA' A
#
# COMPACT_ATOMS: atom_id res chain seq x y z
N SER A 1 -6.55 -6.80 -9.98
CA SER A 1 -7.61 -6.24 -10.84
C SER A 1 -8.35 -5.15 -10.08
N GLU A 2 -8.89 -4.15 -10.78
CA GLU A 2 -9.59 -3.03 -10.14
C GLU A 2 -10.83 -3.47 -9.34
N ASP A 3 -11.56 -4.45 -9.85
CA ASP A 3 -12.78 -4.95 -9.20
C ASP A 3 -12.50 -5.53 -7.82
N ARG A 4 -11.35 -6.19 -7.65
CA ARG A 4 -10.92 -6.68 -6.33
C ARG A 4 -10.64 -5.53 -5.37
N ILE A 5 -10.01 -4.46 -5.83
CA ILE A 5 -9.72 -3.29 -4.98
C ILE A 5 -11.03 -2.66 -4.52
N LYS A 6 -12.00 -2.47 -5.43
CA LYS A 6 -13.34 -1.95 -5.10
C LYS A 6 -14.05 -2.84 -4.09
N LEU A 7 -14.03 -4.16 -4.30
CA LEU A 7 -14.66 -5.12 -3.38
C LEU A 7 -14.04 -5.06 -1.98
N VAL A 8 -12.71 -5.00 -1.89
CA VAL A 8 -12.00 -4.85 -0.61
C VAL A 8 -12.39 -3.53 0.06
N CYS A 9 -12.37 -2.42 -0.67
CA CYS A 9 -12.74 -1.10 -0.14
C CYS A 9 -14.17 -1.07 0.42
N GLN A 10 -15.11 -1.74 -0.25
CA GLN A 10 -16.52 -1.80 0.18
C GLN A 10 -16.78 -2.72 1.38
N LYS A 11 -15.94 -3.74 1.59
CA LYS A 11 -16.17 -4.78 2.60
C LYS A 11 -15.28 -4.64 3.84
N SER A 12 -14.20 -3.86 3.76
CA SER A 12 -13.23 -3.74 4.86
C SER A 12 -13.75 -2.88 6.00
N GLN A 13 -13.45 -3.31 7.23
CA GLN A 13 -13.71 -2.57 8.47
C GLN A 13 -12.42 -2.51 9.30
N GLY A 14 -12.27 -1.48 10.13
CA GLY A 14 -11.04 -1.22 10.86
C GLY A 14 -9.99 -0.55 9.98
N PHE A 15 -9.25 -1.33 9.19
CA PHE A 15 -8.24 -0.82 8.26
C PHE A 15 -8.05 -1.74 7.03
N ILE A 16 -7.48 -1.20 5.96
CA ILE A 16 -7.05 -1.94 4.77
C ILE A 16 -5.54 -2.12 4.85
N TYR A 17 -5.07 -3.36 4.77
CA TYR A 17 -3.64 -3.66 4.78
C TYR A 17 -3.09 -3.76 3.35
N CYS A 18 -2.30 -2.76 2.95
CA CYS A 18 -1.59 -2.72 1.68
C CYS A 18 -0.20 -3.37 1.85
N VAL A 19 0.01 -4.46 1.12
CA VAL A 19 1.30 -5.17 1.10
C VAL A 19 2.23 -4.46 0.13
N ALA A 20 3.29 -3.85 0.66
CA ALA A 20 4.40 -3.37 -0.14
C ALA A 20 5.18 -4.59 -0.66
N TYR A 21 5.08 -4.88 -1.94
CA TYR A 21 5.91 -5.90 -2.58
C TYR A 21 7.32 -5.31 -2.75
N THR A 22 8.13 -5.37 -1.71
CA THR A 22 9.57 -5.13 -1.82
C THR A 22 10.30 -6.47 -1.82
N GLY A 23 11.11 -6.77 -2.85
CA GLY A 23 12.17 -7.76 -2.72
C GLY A 23 12.07 -9.11 -3.46
N ILE A 24 11.17 -9.30 -4.45
CA ILE A 24 11.30 -10.44 -5.39
C ILE A 24 11.98 -10.06 -6.72
N THR A 25 12.09 -8.78 -7.03
CA THR A 25 12.77 -8.27 -8.23
C THR A 25 13.56 -7.04 -7.82
N GLY A 26 14.90 -7.12 -7.82
CA GLY A 26 15.81 -6.14 -7.22
C GLY A 26 15.86 -4.74 -7.86
N ASP A 27 14.71 -4.09 -8.05
CA ASP A 27 14.60 -2.72 -8.56
C ASP A 27 13.67 -1.90 -7.65
N GLU A 28 14.25 -1.46 -6.53
CA GLU A 28 13.61 -0.70 -5.43
C GLU A 28 12.76 0.49 -5.92
N ARG A 29 13.17 1.16 -7.02
CA ARG A 29 12.48 2.36 -7.53
C ARG A 29 11.13 2.07 -8.17
N ARG A 30 10.96 0.89 -8.77
CA ARG A 30 9.71 0.51 -9.44
C ARG A 30 8.67 0.04 -8.41
N GLU A 31 9.14 -0.51 -7.31
CA GLU A 31 8.33 -1.00 -6.19
C GLU A 31 7.62 0.16 -5.45
N ASP A 32 8.33 1.26 -5.19
CA ASP A 32 7.75 2.48 -4.57
C ASP A 32 6.58 3.07 -5.37
N LYS A 33 6.72 3.12 -6.71
CA LYS A 33 5.70 3.71 -7.58
C LYS A 33 4.42 2.88 -7.58
N ASN A 34 4.55 1.55 -7.68
CA ASN A 34 3.39 0.65 -7.66
C ASN A 34 2.63 0.73 -6.33
N LEU A 35 3.35 0.85 -5.20
CA LEU A 35 2.74 1.01 -3.89
C LEU A 35 1.99 2.36 -3.79
N ARG A 36 2.60 3.46 -4.22
CA ARG A 36 1.96 4.78 -4.23
C ARG A 36 0.68 4.78 -5.07
N ASP A 37 0.72 4.18 -6.26
CA ASP A 37 -0.44 4.11 -7.16
C ASP A 37 -1.58 3.26 -6.52
N LEU A 38 -1.22 2.16 -5.85
CA LEU A 38 -2.19 1.32 -5.13
C LEU A 38 -2.86 2.07 -3.97
N VAL A 39 -2.07 2.72 -3.10
CA VAL A 39 -2.61 3.42 -1.93
C VAL A 39 -3.47 4.61 -2.35
N THR A 40 -3.03 5.38 -3.36
CA THR A 40 -3.81 6.48 -3.94
C THR A 40 -5.17 5.98 -4.43
N LYS A 41 -5.20 4.82 -5.08
CA LYS A 41 -6.43 4.22 -5.57
C LYS A 41 -7.36 3.77 -4.45
N VAL A 42 -6.82 3.18 -3.38
CA VAL A 42 -7.61 2.79 -2.20
C VAL A 42 -8.23 4.04 -1.56
N HIS A 43 -7.45 5.11 -1.34
CA HIS A 43 -7.96 6.37 -0.81
C HIS A 43 -9.05 7.02 -1.69
N SER A 44 -8.98 6.86 -3.01
CA SER A 44 -10.04 7.35 -3.90
C SER A 44 -11.37 6.58 -3.80
N LEU A 45 -11.36 5.39 -3.19
CA LEU A 45 -12.51 4.48 -3.13
C LEU A 45 -13.10 4.32 -1.73
N THR A 46 -12.39 4.73 -0.68
CA THR A 46 -12.86 4.60 0.70
C THR A 46 -12.14 5.57 1.66
N SER A 47 -12.79 5.87 2.79
CA SER A 47 -12.22 6.56 3.94
C SER A 47 -11.67 5.61 5.02
N THR A 48 -11.72 4.28 4.78
CA THR A 48 -11.15 3.29 5.69
C THR A 48 -9.63 3.52 5.82
N PRO A 49 -9.08 3.58 7.05
CA PRO A 49 -7.65 3.74 7.27
C PRO A 49 -6.81 2.73 6.52
N VAL A 50 -5.64 3.12 6.02
CA VAL A 50 -4.71 2.25 5.30
C VAL A 50 -3.47 1.98 6.16
N GLY A 51 -3.14 0.69 6.33
CA GLY A 51 -1.87 0.26 6.88
C GLY A 51 -0.98 -0.25 5.77
N ILE A 52 0.29 0.12 5.77
CA ILE A 52 1.29 -0.39 4.83
C ILE A 52 2.32 -1.21 5.58
N GLY A 53 2.67 -2.38 5.06
CA GLY A 53 3.76 -3.18 5.59
C GLY A 53 4.25 -4.21 4.58
N PHE A 54 5.20 -5.04 5.02
CA PHE A 54 5.99 -6.01 4.23
C PHE A 54 7.29 -5.41 3.66
N GLY A 55 8.42 -6.08 3.95
CA GLY A 55 9.77 -5.72 3.49
C GLY A 55 10.28 -4.33 3.88
N ILE A 56 9.75 -3.73 4.96
CA ILE A 56 10.32 -2.54 5.60
C ILE A 56 11.40 -3.01 6.58
N SER A 57 12.66 -2.71 6.31
CA SER A 57 13.80 -3.25 7.07
C SER A 57 14.53 -2.21 7.92
N SER A 58 14.29 -0.92 7.67
CA SER A 58 14.96 0.18 8.36
C SER A 58 14.00 1.29 8.82
N PRO A 59 14.37 2.08 9.85
CA PRO A 59 13.59 3.25 10.27
C PRO A 59 13.43 4.32 9.17
N SER A 60 14.38 4.39 8.24
CA SER A 60 14.32 5.32 7.10
C SER A 60 13.22 4.90 6.12
N GLU A 61 13.19 3.61 5.76
CA GLU A 61 12.12 3.05 4.93
C GLU A 61 10.76 3.19 5.61
N ALA A 62 10.67 2.90 6.91
CA ALA A 62 9.42 3.06 7.66
C ALA A 62 8.87 4.50 7.56
N ARG A 63 9.73 5.52 7.71
CA ARG A 63 9.32 6.93 7.56
C ARG A 63 8.88 7.25 6.14
N LYS A 64 9.61 6.79 5.13
CA LYS A 64 9.27 7.01 3.73
C LYS A 64 7.92 6.36 3.40
N THR A 65 7.71 5.12 3.81
CA THR A 65 6.48 4.38 3.57
C THR A 65 5.29 4.96 4.34
N ALA A 66 5.49 5.38 5.60
CA ALA A 66 4.44 6.03 6.38
C ALA A 66 3.91 7.32 5.74
N SER A 67 4.73 8.04 4.96
CA SER A 67 4.28 9.22 4.21
C SER A 67 3.33 8.91 3.04
N LEU A 68 3.19 7.64 2.67
CA LEU A 68 2.27 7.18 1.62
C LEU A 68 0.92 6.71 2.16
N ALA A 69 0.87 6.36 3.45
CA ALA A 69 -0.31 5.80 4.12
C ALA A 69 -1.37 6.84 4.43
#